data_AF-A0A528TZR1-F1
#
_entry.id   AF-A0A528TZR1-F1
#
_cell.length_a   1.000
_cell.length_b   1.000
_cell.length_c   1.000
_cell.angle_alpha   90.00
_cell.angle_beta   90.00
_cell.angle_gamma   90.00
#
_symmetry.space_group_name_H-M   'P 1'
#
loop_
_entity.id
_entity.type
_entity.pdbx_description
1 polymer ?
#
loop_
_entity_poly.entity_id
_entity_poly.type
_entity_poly.pdbx_seq_one_letter_code
_entity_poly.pdbx_strand_id
1 'polypeptide(L)' 'MALVLDASMVAAWLLPEEHSQAAEDLIAGLDGPCPVPSLFWHEVRSILLIAERRGRIGAGEALTALGR' A
#
# COMPACT_ATOMS: atom_id res chain seq x y z
N MET A 1 -21.02 2.94 4.74
CA MET A 1 -20.16 3.98 4.11
C MET A 1 -19.26 3.25 3.12
N ALA A 2 -19.17 3.68 1.86
CA ALA A 2 -18.23 3.07 0.93
C ALA A 2 -16.86 3.71 1.17
N LEU A 3 -15.93 2.93 1.71
CA LEU A 3 -14.53 3.31 1.80
C LEU A 3 -13.90 3.12 0.41
N VAL A 4 -13.02 4.01 -0.02
CA VAL A 4 -12.21 3.86 -1.24
C VAL A 4 -10.76 3.84 -0.79
N LEU A 5 -10.01 2.81 -1.17
CA LEU A 5 -8.59 2.72 -0.80
C LEU A 5 -7.74 3.47 -1.81
N ASP A 6 -6.92 4.39 -1.29
CA ASP A 6 -5.91 5.12 -2.04
C ASP A 6 -4.54 4.42 -1.97
N ALA A 7 -3.70 4.65 -2.97
CA ALA A 7 -2.36 4.05 -3.03
C ALA A 7 -1.47 4.49 -1.86
N SER A 8 -1.62 5.72 -1.35
CA SER A 8 -0.86 6.21 -0.19
C SER A 8 -1.23 5.50 1.11
N MET A 9 -2.50 5.10 1.26
CA MET A 9 -2.93 4.28 2.41
C MET A 9 -2.24 2.92 2.40
N VAL A 10 -2.12 2.31 1.22
CA VAL A 10 -1.41 1.02 1.06
C VAL A 10 0.09 1.16 1.26
N ALA A 11 0.67 2.30 0.89
CA ALA A 11 2.07 2.59 1.19
C ALA A 11 2.35 2.56 2.70
N ALA A 12 1.42 3.08 3.50
CA ALA A 12 1.50 3.05 4.96
C ALA A 12 1.42 1.64 5.58
N TRP A 13 1.08 0.61 4.79
CA TRP A 13 1.09 -0.79 5.22
C TRP A 13 2.28 -1.57 4.69
N LEU A 14 2.74 -1.24 3.48
CA LEU A 14 3.82 -1.95 2.81
C LEU A 14 5.21 -1.41 3.17
N LEU A 15 5.31 -0.18 3.64
CA LEU A 15 6.58 0.47 3.96
C LEU A 15 6.85 0.43 5.48
N PRO A 16 8.04 -0.03 5.91
CA PRO A 16 8.33 -0.28 7.33
C PRO A 16 8.40 1.00 8.19
N GLU A 17 8.61 2.15 7.56
CA GLU A 17 8.73 3.47 8.20
C GLU A 17 7.42 4.25 8.26
N GLU A 18 6.41 3.83 7.51
CA GLU A 18 5.10 4.47 7.52
C GLU A 18 4.21 3.64 8.44
N HIS A 19 3.74 4.24 9.53
CA HIS A 19 2.82 3.61 10.46
C HIS A 19 1.73 4.60 10.85
N SER A 20 0.48 4.15 10.75
CA SER A 20 -0.68 4.97 11.07
C SER A 20 -1.72 4.10 11.77
N GLN A 21 -1.96 4.38 13.05
CA GLN A 21 -3.00 3.70 13.82
C GLN A 21 -4.37 3.82 13.14
N ALA A 22 -4.66 4.97 12.53
CA ALA A 22 -5.88 5.18 11.78
C ALA A 22 -5.98 4.27 10.55
N ALA A 23 -4.86 3.93 9.91
CA ALA A 23 -4.82 3.02 8.77
C ALA A 23 -5.03 1.55 9.21
N GLU A 24 -4.46 1.17 10.35
CA GLU A 24 -4.65 -0.15 10.97
C GLU A 24 -6.11 -0.37 11.39
N ASP A 25 -6.70 0.59 12.12
CA ASP A 25 -8.09 0.52 12.58
C ASP A 25 -9.07 0.42 11.41
N LEU A 26 -8.74 1.07 10.29
CA LEU A 26 -9.56 1.14 9.10
C LEU A 26 -9.49 -0.16 8.29
N ILE A 27 -8.35 -0.86 8.27
CA ILE A 27 -8.26 -2.25 7.77
C ILE A 27 -9.05 -3.20 8.64
N ALA A 28 -8.94 -3.07 9.97
CA ALA A 28 -9.56 -4.01 10.88
C ALA A 28 -11.10 -4.05 10.72
N GLY A 29 -11.69 -2.98 10.17
CA GLY A 29 -13.11 -2.90 9.84
C GLY A 29 -13.48 -3.24 8.39
N LEU A 30 -12.53 -3.68 7.54
CA LEU A 30 -12.81 -4.09 6.16
C LEU A 30 -13.27 -5.56 6.08
N ASP A 31 -14.56 -5.77 5.82
CA ASP A 31 -15.16 -7.11 5.69
C ASP A 31 -15.15 -7.67 4.25
N GLY A 32 -14.47 -7.02 3.31
CA GLY A 32 -14.46 -7.47 1.91
C GLY A 32 -13.72 -6.55 0.94
N PRO A 33 -13.84 -6.81 -0.38
CA PRO A 33 -13.19 -6.03 -1.42
C PRO A 33 -13.58 -4.56 -1.32
N CYS A 34 -12.57 -3.69 -1.42
CA CYS A 34 -12.75 -2.24 -1.36
C CYS A 34 -12.55 -1.65 -2.76
N PRO A 35 -13.39 -0.71 -3.22
CA PRO A 35 -13.14 -0.01 -4.46
C PRO A 35 -11.82 0.77 -4.39
N VAL A 36 -11.12 0.82 -5.52
CA VAL A 36 -9.87 1.58 -5.70
C VAL A 36 -9.95 2.46 -6.95
N PRO A 37 -9.19 3.57 -7.00
CA PRO A 37 -9.05 4.35 -8.23
C PRO A 37 -8.48 3.52 -9.39
N SER A 38 -8.78 3.92 -10.63
CA SER A 38 -8.26 3.25 -11.83
C SER A 38 -6.73 3.25 -11.94
N LEU A 39 -6.08 4.23 -11.32
CA LEU A 39 -4.61 4.37 -11.31
C LEU A 39 -3.92 3.65 -10.15
N PHE A 40 -4.69 3.09 -9.22
CA PHE A 40 -4.20 2.55 -7.95
C PHE A 40 -2.97 1.64 -8.11
N TRP A 41 -3.04 0.64 -8.99
CA TRP A 41 -1.93 -0.30 -9.20
C TRP A 41 -0.68 0.34 -9.79
N HIS A 42 -0.84 1.41 -10.60
CA HIS A 42 0.29 2.15 -11.15
C HIS A 42 1.00 2.96 -10.06
N GLU A 43 0.23 3.56 -9.16
CA GLU A 43 0.74 4.36 -8.04
C GLU A 43 1.42 3.47 -7.00
N VAL A 44 0.80 2.36 -6.58
CA VAL A 44 1.40 1.38 -5.66
C VAL A 44 2.73 0.85 -6.22
N ARG A 45 2.76 0.47 -7.50
CA ARG A 45 4.01 0.04 -8.16
C ARG A 45 5.08 1.14 -8.13
N SER A 46 4.70 2.38 -8.44
CA SER A 46 5.63 3.50 -8.43
C SER A 46 6.24 3.72 -7.05
N ILE A 47 5.40 3.71 -6.00
CA ILE A 47 5.80 3.87 -4.61
C ILE A 47 6.81 2.79 -4.20
N LEU A 48 6.50 1.53 -4.47
CA LEU A 48 7.36 0.40 -4.11
C LEU A 48 8.71 0.43 -4.83
N LEU A 49 8.72 0.71 -6.14
CA LEU A 49 9.96 0.85 -6.91
C LEU A 49 10.84 2.00 -6.39
N ILE A 50 10.24 3.12 -6.00
CA ILE A 50 10.98 4.24 -5.42
C ILE A 50 11.46 3.92 -4.01
N ALA A 51 10.68 3.17 -3.21
CA ALA A 51 11.11 2.70 -1.91
C ALA A 51 12.33 1.78 -1.99
N GLU A 52 12.31 0.80 -2.90
CA GLU A 52 13.43 -0.11 -3.16
C GLU A 52 14.67 0.65 -3.64
N ARG A 53 14.52 1.56 -4.62
CA ARG A 53 15.62 2.40 -5.11
C ARG A 53 16.25 3.28 -4.04
N ARG A 54 15.48 3.66 -3.02
CA ARG A 54 15.95 4.44 -1.86
C ARG A 54 16.48 3.58 -0.72
N GLY A 55 16.50 2.25 -0.87
CA GLY A 55 16.96 1.31 0.16
C GLY A 55 16.02 1.20 1.36
N ARG A 56 14.75 1.62 1.21
CA ARG A 56 13.73 1.55 2.27
C ARG A 56 13.15 0.15 2.46
N ILE A 57 13.16 -0.62 1.37
CA ILE A 57 12.79 -2.02 1.31
C ILE A 57 13.90 -2.77 0.57
N GLY A 58 13.99 -4.08 0.79
CA GLY A 58 15.00 -4.95 0.19
C GLY A 58 14.85 -5.09 -1.32
N ALA A 59 15.94 -5.43 -2.00
CA ALA A 59 15.89 -5.77 -3.42
C ALA A 59 14.99 -7.00 -3.65
N GLY A 60 14.07 -6.90 -4.60
CA GLY A 60 13.04 -7.89 -4.89
C GLY A 60 11.77 -7.79 -4.01
N GLU A 61 11.78 -6.96 -2.95
CA GLU A 61 10.60 -6.80 -2.10
C GLU A 61 9.48 -6.05 -2.81
N ALA A 62 9.81 -5.09 -3.69
CA ALA A 62 8.80 -4.39 -4.49
C ALA A 62 7.99 -5.36 -5.38
N LEU A 63 8.67 -6.31 -6.02
CA LEU A 63 8.01 -7.34 -6.83
C LEU A 63 7.20 -8.31 -5.97
N THR A 64 7.75 -8.72 -4.83
CA THR A 64 7.07 -9.62 -3.88
C THR A 64 5.78 -9.00 -3.35
N ALA A 65 5.81 -7.71 -3.00
CA ALA A 65 4.64 -7.00 -2.49
C ALA A 65 3.52 -6.86 -3.52
N LEU A 66 3.84 -6.69 -4.81
CA LEU A 66 2.86 -6.60 -5.90
C LEU A 66 2.21 -7.95 -6.27
N GLY A 67 2.80 -9.07 -5.85
CA GLY A 67 2.29 -10.42 -6.13
C GLY A 67 1.39 -11.01 -5.02
N ARG A 68 1.11 -10.24 -3.96
CA ARG A 68 0.22 -10.62 -2.86
C ARG A 68 -1.22 -10.21 -3.16
#